data_AF-A0A2A4QGL9-F1
#
_entry.id   AF-A0A2A4QGL9-F1
#
_cell.length_a   1.000
_cell.length_b   1.000
_cell.length_c   1.000
_cell.angle_alpha   90.00
_cell.angle_beta   90.00
_cell.angle_gamma   90.00
#
_symmetry.space_group_name_H-M   'P 1'
#
loop_
_entity.id
_entity.type
_entity.pdbx_description
1 polymer ?
#
loop_
_entity_poly.entity_id
_entity_poly.type
_entity_poly.pdbx_seq_one_letter_code
_entity_poly.pdbx_strand_id
1 'polypeptide(L)'
;MQLTKLSIIAPLAALIVWGIYTMTNKKNRNVRNNNPLNIKKGADWVGLKAIQTDGTFAQFKAPKYGFRAAFIILLQYLEREDNTIQLIIAKWAPSSENNTGNYINYLAQKTELSPGAEILPTDLPLLMYHMANLEGAKGAFDYTQIKDGVELAEQESFVIARLNRLSAGYA
;
A
#
# COMPACT_ATOMS: atom_id res chain seq x y z
N MET A 1 -19.05 -65.83 -1.35
CA MET A 1 -17.91 -65.16 -0.70
C MET A 1 -17.64 -63.87 -1.47
N GLN A 2 -17.85 -62.72 -0.82
CA GLN A 2 -17.78 -61.38 -1.42
C GLN A 2 -16.34 -60.98 -1.70
N LEU A 3 -16.09 -60.36 -2.86
CA LEU A 3 -14.96 -59.46 -3.07
C LEU A 3 -15.52 -58.16 -3.64
N THR A 4 -15.77 -57.21 -2.75
CA THR A 4 -16.23 -55.87 -3.04
C THR A 4 -15.16 -55.11 -3.82
N LYS A 5 -15.57 -54.47 -4.91
CA LYS A 5 -14.74 -53.55 -5.69
C LYS A 5 -14.29 -52.40 -4.80
N LEU A 6 -12.99 -52.22 -4.65
CA LEU A 6 -12.41 -51.06 -3.97
C LEU A 6 -12.60 -49.83 -4.89
N SER A 7 -13.61 -49.02 -4.59
CA SER A 7 -13.91 -47.78 -5.30
C SER A 7 -12.82 -46.74 -5.01
N ILE A 8 -11.93 -46.50 -5.98
CA ILE A 8 -11.00 -45.36 -5.98
C ILE A 8 -11.81 -44.11 -6.29
N ILE A 9 -12.48 -43.54 -5.28
CA ILE A 9 -13.14 -42.23 -5.36
C ILE A 9 -12.64 -41.39 -4.18
N ALA A 10 -11.36 -40.99 -4.23
CA ALA A 10 -10.76 -40.10 -3.24
C ALA A 10 -9.83 -39.00 -3.80
N PRO A 11 -9.22 -39.08 -5.00
CA PRO A 11 -8.26 -38.03 -5.40
C PRO A 11 -8.92 -36.75 -5.94
N LEU A 12 -10.12 -36.83 -6.54
CA LEU A 12 -10.73 -35.68 -7.23
C LEU A 12 -11.30 -34.63 -6.26
N ALA A 13 -11.94 -35.06 -5.16
CA ALA A 13 -12.49 -34.16 -4.15
C ALA A 13 -11.37 -33.42 -3.39
N ALA A 14 -10.25 -34.08 -3.12
CA ALA A 14 -9.08 -33.46 -2.49
C ALA A 14 -8.42 -32.42 -3.40
N LEU A 15 -8.34 -32.66 -4.72
CA LEU A 15 -7.83 -31.68 -5.70
C LEU A 15 -8.77 -30.49 -5.89
N ILE A 16 -10.09 -30.69 -5.81
CA ILE A 16 -11.08 -29.60 -5.85
C ILE A 16 -11.01 -28.77 -4.56
N VAL A 17 -10.94 -29.41 -3.39
CA VAL A 17 -10.80 -28.71 -2.09
C VAL A 17 -9.46 -27.99 -2.00
N TRP A 18 -8.36 -28.59 -2.48
CA TRP A 18 -7.06 -27.95 -2.56
C TRP A 18 -7.02 -26.83 -3.61
N GLY A 19 -7.66 -27.01 -4.76
CA GLY A 19 -7.84 -25.99 -5.79
C GLY A 19 -8.66 -24.80 -5.29
N ILE A 20 -9.75 -25.05 -4.56
CA ILE A 20 -10.54 -24.01 -3.89
C ILE A 20 -9.68 -23.33 -2.83
N TYR A 21 -9.04 -24.07 -1.91
CA TYR A 21 -8.18 -23.52 -0.86
C TYR A 21 -7.04 -22.65 -1.41
N THR A 22 -6.39 -23.07 -2.50
CA THR A 22 -5.32 -22.31 -3.15
C THR A 22 -5.84 -21.07 -3.88
N MET A 23 -7.06 -21.11 -4.44
CA MET A 23 -7.75 -19.93 -5.00
C MET A 23 -8.19 -18.93 -3.91
N THR A 24 -8.63 -19.40 -2.74
CA THR A 24 -9.06 -18.52 -1.64
C THR A 24 -7.91 -17.91 -0.84
N ASN A 25 -6.69 -18.48 -0.87
CA ASN A 25 -5.56 -18.06 -0.02
C ASN A 25 -4.42 -17.30 -0.72
N LYS A 26 -4.56 -16.92 -2.00
CA LYS A 26 -3.52 -16.12 -2.66
C LYS A 26 -3.58 -14.67 -2.18
N LYS A 27 -2.73 -14.33 -1.20
CA LYS A 27 -2.50 -12.94 -0.72
C LYS A 27 -2.42 -11.96 -1.90
N ASN A 28 -3.02 -10.78 -1.76
CA ASN A 28 -2.97 -9.73 -2.79
C ASN A 28 -1.51 -9.38 -3.16
N ARG A 29 -1.28 -8.95 -4.41
CA ARG A 29 0.04 -8.64 -4.96
C ARG A 29 0.82 -7.64 -4.10
N ASN A 30 0.18 -6.56 -3.64
CA ASN A 30 0.81 -5.57 -2.75
C ASN A 30 1.32 -6.21 -1.45
N VAL A 31 0.56 -7.13 -0.86
CA VAL A 31 0.94 -7.90 0.34
C VAL A 31 2.12 -8.83 0.05
N ARG A 32 2.08 -9.60 -1.05
CA ARG A 32 3.20 -10.49 -1.43
C ARG A 32 4.50 -9.73 -1.70
N ASN A 33 4.37 -8.52 -2.22
CA ASN A 33 5.49 -7.65 -2.55
C ASN A 33 5.97 -6.81 -1.36
N ASN A 34 5.31 -6.85 -0.20
CA ASN A 34 5.55 -5.91 0.90
C ASN A 34 5.51 -4.44 0.44
N ASN A 35 4.63 -4.13 -0.51
CA ASN A 35 4.55 -2.84 -1.18
C ASN A 35 3.13 -2.29 -1.03
N PRO A 36 2.78 -1.70 0.13
CA PRO A 36 1.40 -1.47 0.53
C PRO A 36 0.61 -0.57 -0.44
N LEU A 37 1.28 0.44 -1.01
CA LEU A 37 0.68 1.43 -1.92
C LEU A 37 1.04 1.19 -3.41
N ASN A 38 1.46 -0.03 -3.78
CA ASN A 38 1.76 -0.40 -5.17
C ASN A 38 2.74 0.57 -5.87
N ILE A 39 3.84 0.92 -5.19
CA ILE A 39 4.92 1.74 -5.77
C ILE A 39 5.57 0.99 -6.93
N LYS A 40 5.66 1.62 -8.10
CA LYS A 40 6.32 1.04 -9.29
C LYS A 40 7.83 0.96 -9.08
N LYS A 41 8.49 0.02 -9.77
CA LYS A 41 9.96 -0.02 -9.83
C LYS A 41 10.50 1.22 -10.56
N GLY A 42 11.74 1.58 -10.28
CA GLY A 42 12.45 2.65 -11.01
C GLY A 42 13.35 3.51 -10.14
N ALA A 43 13.16 3.48 -8.82
CA ALA A 43 14.05 4.13 -7.85
C ALA A 43 14.71 3.09 -6.94
N ASP A 44 15.91 3.40 -6.46
CA ASP A 44 16.67 2.56 -5.54
C ASP A 44 16.26 2.84 -4.09
N TRP A 45 15.11 2.27 -3.70
CA TRP A 45 14.58 2.44 -2.36
C TRP A 45 15.34 1.59 -1.34
N VAL A 46 15.59 2.17 -0.16
CA VAL A 46 16.07 1.40 1.00
C VAL A 46 15.09 0.27 1.31
N GLY A 47 15.64 -0.94 1.44
CA GLY A 47 14.87 -2.13 1.80
C GLY A 47 14.24 -2.88 0.62
N LEU A 48 14.61 -2.58 -0.63
CA LEU A 48 14.27 -3.45 -1.76
C LEU A 48 14.83 -4.87 -1.56
N LYS A 49 14.09 -5.89 -2.02
CA LYS A 49 14.61 -7.25 -2.15
C LYS A 49 15.73 -7.27 -3.20
N ALA A 50 16.76 -8.09 -2.97
CA ALA A 50 17.87 -8.23 -3.93
C ALA A 50 17.40 -8.71 -5.31
N ILE A 51 16.39 -9.58 -5.35
CA ILE A 51 15.76 -10.05 -6.58
C ILE A 51 14.33 -9.50 -6.64
N GLN A 52 14.03 -8.83 -7.75
CA GLN A 52 12.75 -8.17 -8.01
C GLN A 52 11.96 -8.96 -9.07
N THR A 53 11.14 -9.92 -8.67
CA THR A 53 10.40 -10.84 -9.55
C THR A 53 9.10 -10.28 -10.12
N ASP A 54 8.53 -9.21 -9.55
CA ASP A 54 7.30 -8.59 -10.08
C ASP A 54 7.58 -7.79 -11.36
N GLY A 55 6.74 -7.83 -12.39
CA GLY A 55 7.04 -7.11 -13.65
C GLY A 55 6.98 -5.58 -13.56
N THR A 56 6.23 -5.04 -12.59
CA THR A 56 5.86 -3.60 -12.57
C THR A 56 6.19 -2.95 -11.23
N PHE A 57 5.95 -3.64 -10.12
CA PHE A 57 5.96 -3.05 -8.79
C PHE A 57 7.24 -3.40 -8.02
N ALA A 58 7.69 -2.46 -7.20
CA ALA A 58 8.80 -2.71 -6.29
C ALA A 58 8.43 -3.81 -5.28
N GLN A 59 9.42 -4.58 -4.87
CA GLN A 59 9.30 -5.59 -3.83
C GLN A 59 10.24 -5.28 -2.68
N PHE A 60 9.69 -5.14 -1.48
CA PHE A 60 10.46 -4.78 -0.30
C PHE A 60 10.72 -6.00 0.59
N LYS A 61 11.78 -5.93 1.39
CA LYS A 61 12.13 -6.94 2.39
C LYS A 61 11.05 -7.06 3.48
N ALA A 62 10.39 -5.95 3.83
CA ALA A 62 9.31 -5.87 4.81
C ALA A 62 8.37 -4.68 4.50
N PRO A 63 7.09 -4.71 4.95
CA PRO A 63 6.10 -3.67 4.65
C PRO A 63 6.53 -2.26 5.05
N LYS A 64 7.23 -2.11 6.18
CA LYS A 64 7.74 -0.82 6.67
C LYS A 64 8.61 -0.08 5.66
N TYR A 65 9.36 -0.80 4.82
CA TYR A 65 10.16 -0.16 3.77
C TYR A 65 9.29 0.37 2.61
N GLY A 66 8.16 -0.31 2.32
CA GLY A 66 7.17 0.18 1.38
C GLY A 66 6.45 1.43 1.90
N PHE A 67 6.09 1.45 3.19
CA PHE A 67 5.53 2.64 3.84
C PHE A 67 6.54 3.79 3.93
N ARG A 68 7.81 3.52 4.23
CA ARG A 68 8.90 4.49 4.17
C ARG A 68 8.98 5.17 2.80
N ALA A 69 9.00 4.38 1.73
CA ALA A 69 9.02 4.90 0.36
C ALA A 69 7.77 5.73 0.05
N ALA A 70 6.58 5.25 0.46
CA ALA A 70 5.33 5.98 0.28
C ALA A 70 5.34 7.35 0.99
N PHE A 71 5.76 7.39 2.25
CA PHE A 71 5.85 8.62 3.02
C PHE A 71 6.77 9.65 2.37
N ILE A 72 7.95 9.22 1.87
CA ILE A 72 8.89 10.11 1.17
C ILE A 72 8.28 10.70 -0.10
N ILE A 73 7.55 9.89 -0.89
CA ILE A 73 6.87 10.36 -2.10
C ILE A 73 5.76 11.35 -1.73
N LEU A 74 4.94 11.03 -0.73
CA LEU A 74 3.84 11.90 -0.32
C LEU A 74 4.34 13.22 0.27
N LEU A 75 5.41 13.23 1.06
CA LEU A 75 6.05 14.48 1.48
C LEU A 75 6.53 15.33 0.29
N GLN A 76 7.05 14.69 -0.77
CA GLN A 76 7.41 15.41 -1.98
C GLN A 76 6.19 16.04 -2.66
N TYR A 77 5.01 15.42 -2.58
CA TYR A 77 3.77 15.99 -3.11
C TYR A 77 3.36 17.20 -2.29
N LEU A 78 3.38 17.10 -0.95
CA LEU A 78 3.08 18.23 -0.07
C LEU A 78 3.97 19.43 -0.35
N GLU A 79 5.30 19.21 -0.51
CA GLU A 79 6.27 20.26 -0.84
C GLU A 79 6.03 20.93 -2.21
N ARG A 80 5.28 20.28 -3.11
CA ARG A 80 4.95 20.80 -4.45
C ARG A 80 3.53 21.35 -4.52
N GLU A 81 2.90 21.60 -3.38
CA GLU A 81 1.51 22.08 -3.27
C GLU A 81 0.48 21.09 -3.84
N ASP A 82 0.86 19.82 -4.07
CA ASP A 82 -0.06 18.72 -4.32
C ASP A 82 -0.57 18.17 -2.98
N ASN A 83 -1.10 19.06 -2.12
CA ASN A 83 -1.27 18.85 -0.68
C ASN A 83 -2.73 18.65 -0.24
N THR A 84 -3.62 18.23 -1.13
CA THR A 84 -5.01 17.86 -0.79
C THR A 84 -5.27 16.41 -1.19
N ILE A 85 -6.28 15.76 -0.60
CA ILE A 85 -6.66 14.39 -1.00
C ILE A 85 -6.94 14.35 -2.51
N GLN A 86 -7.62 15.35 -3.04
CA GLN A 86 -7.92 15.44 -4.47
C GLN A 86 -6.66 15.49 -5.34
N LEU A 87 -5.68 16.34 -4.99
CA LEU A 87 -4.43 16.48 -5.75
C LEU A 87 -3.53 15.25 -5.61
N ILE A 88 -3.37 14.74 -4.38
CA ILE A 88 -2.59 13.53 -4.10
C ILE A 88 -3.11 12.37 -4.94
N ILE A 89 -4.42 12.12 -4.95
CA ILE A 89 -5.00 10.99 -5.67
C ILE A 89 -4.99 11.19 -7.18
N ALA A 90 -5.26 12.41 -7.67
CA ALA A 90 -5.13 12.71 -9.10
C ALA A 90 -3.72 12.38 -9.63
N LYS A 91 -2.69 12.56 -8.80
CA LYS A 91 -1.30 12.25 -9.14
C LYS A 91 -0.91 10.79 -8.89
N TRP A 92 -1.36 10.21 -7.78
CA TRP A 92 -0.99 8.84 -7.37
C TRP A 92 -1.68 7.78 -8.24
N ALA A 93 -2.97 7.99 -8.55
CA ALA A 93 -3.80 7.09 -9.33
C ALA A 93 -4.64 7.88 -10.35
N PRO A 94 -4.00 8.46 -11.40
CA PRO A 94 -4.70 9.25 -12.40
C PRO A 94 -5.82 8.44 -13.06
N SER A 95 -6.95 9.10 -13.28
CA SER A 95 -8.24 8.49 -13.64
C SER A 95 -8.18 7.61 -14.88
N SER A 96 -8.79 6.42 -14.77
CA SER A 96 -9.63 5.86 -15.83
C SER A 96 -11.09 6.14 -15.46
N GLU A 97 -11.65 7.23 -15.99
CA GLU A 97 -13.01 7.83 -15.94
C GLU A 97 -13.96 7.66 -14.73
N ASN A 98 -13.94 6.58 -13.93
CA ASN A 98 -14.93 6.32 -12.87
C ASN A 98 -14.38 5.95 -11.47
N ASN A 99 -13.06 5.79 -11.29
CA ASN A 99 -12.51 5.30 -10.01
C ASN A 99 -11.98 6.39 -9.06
N THR A 100 -11.59 7.55 -9.59
CA THR A 100 -10.92 8.61 -8.81
C THR A 100 -11.85 9.27 -7.79
N GLY A 101 -13.11 9.52 -8.15
CA GLY A 101 -14.10 10.10 -7.24
C GLY A 101 -14.41 9.20 -6.05
N ASN A 102 -14.54 7.88 -6.27
CA ASN A 102 -14.74 6.91 -5.20
C ASN A 102 -13.53 6.80 -4.28
N TYR A 103 -12.31 6.88 -4.83
CA TYR A 103 -11.09 6.89 -4.05
C TYR A 103 -11.06 8.12 -3.13
N ILE A 104 -11.29 9.31 -3.67
CA ILE A 104 -11.32 10.58 -2.92
C ILE A 104 -12.38 10.53 -1.81
N ASN A 105 -13.61 10.13 -2.14
CA ASN A 105 -14.71 10.06 -1.17
C ASN A 105 -14.42 9.07 -0.04
N TYR A 106 -13.85 7.90 -0.37
CA TYR A 106 -13.46 6.92 0.64
C TYR A 106 -12.41 7.50 1.60
N LEU A 107 -11.36 8.13 1.06
CA LEU A 107 -10.30 8.67 1.90
C LEU A 107 -10.82 9.81 2.77
N ALA A 108 -11.55 10.76 2.19
CA ALA A 108 -12.15 11.88 2.92
C ALA A 108 -13.02 11.39 4.09
N GLN A 109 -13.85 10.37 3.86
CA GLN A 109 -14.67 9.77 4.92
C GLN A 109 -13.81 9.12 6.01
N LYS A 110 -12.75 8.40 5.64
CA LYS A 110 -11.96 7.60 6.57
C LYS A 110 -10.94 8.40 7.35
N THR A 111 -10.44 9.50 6.79
CA THR A 111 -9.53 10.42 7.47
C THR A 111 -10.27 11.56 8.15
N GLU A 112 -11.59 11.70 7.95
CA GLU A 112 -12.40 12.83 8.43
C GLU A 112 -11.89 14.19 7.92
N LEU A 113 -11.31 14.21 6.72
CA LEU A 113 -10.79 15.42 6.08
C LEU A 113 -11.59 15.71 4.80
N SER A 114 -11.85 16.99 4.55
CA SER A 114 -12.45 17.40 3.28
C SER A 114 -11.48 17.07 2.12
N PRO A 115 -11.98 16.66 0.94
CA PRO A 115 -11.13 16.40 -0.22
C PRO A 115 -10.16 17.53 -0.62
N GLY A 116 -10.56 18.77 -0.37
CA GLY A 116 -9.78 19.99 -0.64
C GLY A 116 -9.14 20.60 0.60
N ALA A 117 -9.24 19.95 1.77
CA ALA A 117 -8.48 20.38 2.94
C ALA A 117 -6.99 20.11 2.71
N GLU A 118 -6.16 21.00 3.25
CA GLU A 118 -4.73 20.82 3.26
C GLU A 118 -4.33 19.65 4.15
N ILE A 119 -3.42 18.83 3.64
CA ILE A 119 -2.86 17.64 4.28
C ILE A 119 -1.51 18.00 4.87
N LEU A 120 -1.37 17.79 6.17
CA LEU A 120 -0.13 17.97 6.89
C LEU A 120 0.70 16.68 6.89
N PRO A 121 2.03 16.75 7.13
CA PRO A 121 2.84 15.56 7.33
C PRO A 121 2.29 14.58 8.37
N THR A 122 1.64 15.10 9.43
CA THR A 122 1.02 14.33 10.51
C THR A 122 -0.20 13.53 10.09
N ASP A 123 -0.84 13.89 8.97
CA ASP A 123 -2.02 13.19 8.43
C ASP A 123 -1.63 12.01 7.53
N LEU A 124 -0.41 12.03 6.98
CA LEU A 124 0.07 11.02 6.03
C LEU A 124 0.03 9.59 6.56
N PRO A 125 0.33 9.27 7.84
CA PRO A 125 0.22 7.91 8.35
C PRO A 125 -1.20 7.34 8.24
N LEU A 126 -2.22 8.14 8.61
CA LEU A 126 -3.62 7.74 8.50
C LEU A 126 -4.06 7.64 7.03
N LEU A 127 -3.65 8.61 6.20
CA LEU A 127 -3.92 8.58 4.77
C LEU A 127 -3.33 7.32 4.11
N MET A 128 -2.06 7.00 4.37
CA MET A 128 -1.39 5.80 3.85
C MET A 128 -2.07 4.50 4.30
N TYR A 129 -2.56 4.44 5.54
CA TYR A 129 -3.31 3.28 6.04
C TYR A 129 -4.54 3.01 5.18
N HIS A 130 -5.31 4.05 4.88
CA HIS A 130 -6.53 3.92 4.08
C HIS A 130 -6.24 3.73 2.59
N MET A 131 -5.18 4.34 2.05
CA MET A 131 -4.70 4.05 0.70
C MET A 131 -4.29 2.58 0.53
N ALA A 132 -3.51 2.02 1.45
CA ALA A 132 -3.10 0.62 1.40
C ALA A 132 -4.29 -0.35 1.43
N ASN A 133 -5.32 -0.01 2.22
CA ASN A 133 -6.55 -0.81 2.28
C ASN A 133 -7.32 -0.80 0.95
N LEU A 134 -7.38 0.35 0.26
CA LEU A 134 -7.99 0.46 -1.07
C LEU A 134 -7.22 -0.29 -2.15
N GLU A 135 -5.89 -0.31 -2.09
CA GLU A 135 -5.02 -1.13 -2.96
C GLU A 135 -5.22 -2.64 -2.76
N GLY A 136 -6.07 -3.00 -1.79
CA GLY A 136 -6.58 -4.33 -1.55
C GLY A 136 -5.81 -5.09 -0.49
N ALA A 137 -5.12 -4.39 0.41
CA ALA A 137 -4.59 -5.00 1.63
C ALA A 137 -5.70 -5.52 2.55
N LYS A 138 -6.87 -4.86 2.59
CA LYS A 138 -8.04 -5.26 3.41
C LYS A 138 -7.67 -5.71 4.83
N GLY A 139 -6.83 -4.94 5.53
CA GLY A 139 -6.35 -5.26 6.89
C GLY A 139 -5.08 -6.13 6.96
N ALA A 140 -4.44 -6.45 5.84
CA ALA A 140 -3.18 -7.20 5.82
C ALA A 140 -1.97 -6.39 6.31
N PHE A 141 -2.10 -5.07 6.40
CA PHE A 141 -1.11 -4.19 7.00
C PHE A 141 -1.70 -3.51 8.23
N ASP A 142 -0.92 -3.44 9.30
CA ASP A 142 -1.31 -2.78 10.54
C ASP A 142 -0.69 -1.37 10.62
N TYR A 143 -1.20 -0.58 11.56
CA TYR A 143 -0.75 0.80 11.74
C TYR A 143 0.68 0.90 12.29
N THR A 144 1.18 -0.13 12.99
CA THR A 144 2.56 -0.17 13.49
C THR A 144 3.55 -0.22 12.34
N GLN A 145 3.30 -1.03 11.31
CA GLN A 145 4.13 -1.08 10.10
C GLN A 145 4.24 0.27 9.39
N ILE A 146 3.21 1.10 9.50
CA ILE A 146 3.20 2.46 8.95
C ILE A 146 4.10 3.37 9.77
N LYS A 147 3.94 3.36 11.10
CA LYS A 147 4.80 4.13 12.02
C LYS A 147 6.27 3.75 11.86
N ASP A 148 6.58 2.46 11.84
CA ASP A 148 7.93 1.96 11.57
C ASP A 148 8.50 2.51 10.25
N GLY A 149 7.66 2.61 9.21
CA GLY A 149 8.07 3.17 7.92
C GLY A 149 8.33 4.67 7.97
N VAL A 150 7.50 5.42 8.69
CA VAL A 150 7.65 6.86 8.92
C VAL A 150 8.92 7.14 9.73
N GLU A 151 9.12 6.42 10.85
CA GLU A 151 10.33 6.54 11.68
C GLU A 151 11.60 6.24 10.88
N LEU A 152 11.58 5.22 10.01
CA LEU A 152 12.71 4.93 9.11
C LEU A 152 12.93 6.02 8.04
N ALA A 153 11.90 6.77 7.65
CA ALA A 153 12.05 7.90 6.74
C ALA A 153 12.63 9.11 7.47
N GLU A 154 12.18 9.37 8.69
CA GLU A 154 12.62 10.50 9.53
C GLU A 154 14.06 10.38 10.03
N GLN A 155 14.71 9.24 9.84
CA GLN A 155 16.16 9.09 10.04
C GLN A 155 17.00 9.72 8.91
N GLU A 156 16.39 10.01 7.77
CA GLU A 156 17.08 10.58 6.62
C GLU A 156 17.17 12.10 6.70
N SER A 157 18.37 12.66 6.58
CA SER A 157 18.61 14.10 6.69
C SER A 157 17.78 14.94 5.72
N PHE A 158 17.57 14.45 4.49
CA PHE A 158 16.75 15.14 3.50
C PHE A 158 15.24 15.13 3.83
N VAL A 159 14.77 14.11 4.53
CA VAL A 159 13.38 14.05 5.02
C VAL A 159 13.20 15.03 6.17
N ILE A 160 14.12 15.05 7.14
CA ILE A 160 14.11 16.04 8.24
C ILE A 160 14.11 17.47 7.66
N ALA A 161 14.99 17.75 6.70
CA ALA A 161 15.05 19.07 6.06
C ALA A 161 13.73 19.45 5.37
N ARG A 162 13.04 18.48 4.75
CA ARG A 162 11.72 18.70 4.13
C ARG A 162 10.64 18.97 5.16
N LEU A 163 10.58 18.18 6.23
CA LEU A 163 9.63 18.39 7.33
C LEU A 163 9.79 19.79 7.93
N ASN A 164 11.03 20.24 8.14
CA ASN A 164 11.32 21.60 8.64
C ASN A 164 10.81 22.69 7.70
N ARG A 165 10.94 22.52 6.37
CA ARG A 165 10.39 23.47 5.38
C ARG A 165 8.88 23.51 5.42
N LEU A 166 8.23 22.34 5.49
CA LEU A 166 6.77 22.25 5.57
C LEU A 166 6.26 22.88 6.87
N SER A 167 6.90 22.63 8.03
CA SER A 167 6.49 23.24 9.30
C SER A 167 6.70 24.76 9.34
N ALA A 168 7.73 25.28 8.69
CA ALA A 168 8.01 26.71 8.64
C ALA A 168 6.99 27.50 7.79
N GLY A 169 6.26 26.85 6.88
CA GLY A 169 5.17 27.47 6.12
C GLY A 169 3.88 27.67 6.93
N TYR A 170 3.76 27.06 8.10
CA TYR A 170 2.59 27.13 8.99
C TYR A 170 2.81 27.96 10.27
N ALA A 171 3.99 28.57 10.43
CA ALA A 171 4.32 29.47 11.54
C ALA A 171 4.19 30.93 11.12
#